data_AF-A0A444MLN1-F1
#
_entry.id   AF-A0A444MLN1-F1
#
_cell.length_a   1.000
_cell.length_b   1.000
_cell.length_c   1.000
_cell.angle_alpha   90.00
_cell.angle_beta   90.00
_cell.angle_gamma   90.00
#
_symmetry.space_group_name_H-M   'P 1'
#
loop_
_entity.id
_entity.type
_entity.pdbx_description
1 polymer ?
#
loop_
_entity_poly.entity_id
_entity_poly.type
_entity_poly.pdbx_seq_one_letter_code
_entity_poly.pdbx_strand_id
1 'polypeptide(L)'
;MLLSRGNVSTMVFLKNRDRYHYDSFIFGSSRATAFTAKEWSKYLPAKSQPFSFEAWNENLSCIYKRLKLLDSLNVPIKNTLIILDVDRAFEYFGDITADHYLIRNDSKFEYYKKDYLYYVKTPHLFISSVDYAIFKKQRSYMNGFVGMKNTDIDPINNDWFPLSEQEIQHDTAAYYKDTEWKFYKRPIVQQYSYGQLNAKQISYLMKIAALFRKHHTNYKIVISPLYSQKQLSKQDLRFMKTIFKADNVHDYSGINAITNNQFNYCNDVIHYRKKVGNIIMRELYNKSGEASPFKGQIALFN
;
A
#
# COMPACT_ATOMS: atom_id res chain seq x y z
N MET A 1 7.52 -21.29 5.50
CA MET A 1 6.46 -20.27 5.59
C MET A 1 6.37 -19.63 4.23
N LEU A 2 5.19 -19.62 3.61
CA LEU A 2 5.03 -18.89 2.36
C LEU A 2 5.13 -17.39 2.70
N LEU A 3 6.07 -16.69 2.09
CA LEU A 3 6.27 -15.27 2.38
C LEU A 3 5.22 -14.47 1.62
N SER A 4 4.20 -13.98 2.32
CA SER A 4 3.34 -12.92 1.81
C SER A 4 3.76 -11.58 2.39
N ARG A 5 3.50 -10.49 1.66
CA ARG A 5 3.79 -9.16 2.15
C ARG A 5 3.07 -8.84 3.46
N GLY A 6 1.78 -9.17 3.57
CA GLY A 6 1.00 -8.93 4.78
C GLY A 6 1.56 -9.66 6.00
N ASN A 7 1.97 -10.93 5.82
CA ASN A 7 2.59 -11.71 6.88
C ASN A 7 3.95 -11.14 7.30
N VAL A 8 4.82 -10.81 6.34
CA VAL A 8 6.13 -10.19 6.61
C VAL A 8 5.96 -8.85 7.32
N SER A 9 5.05 -8.01 6.83
CA SER A 9 4.73 -6.69 7.40
C SER A 9 4.32 -6.81 8.88
N THR A 10 3.42 -7.74 9.20
CA THR A 10 3.02 -8.00 10.59
C THR A 10 4.15 -8.59 11.44
N MET A 11 4.98 -9.50 10.90
CA MET A 11 6.13 -10.04 11.65
C MET A 11 7.16 -8.97 11.99
N VAL A 12 7.48 -8.07 11.04
CA VAL A 12 8.41 -6.95 11.27
C VAL A 12 7.85 -6.04 12.35
N PHE A 13 6.57 -5.68 12.27
CA PHE A 13 5.90 -4.89 13.31
C PHE A 13 6.00 -5.56 14.69
N LEU A 14 5.57 -6.82 14.82
CA LEU A 14 5.55 -7.53 16.10
C LEU A 14 6.95 -7.68 16.71
N LYS A 15 7.96 -7.91 15.88
CA LYS A 15 9.36 -8.03 16.32
C LYS A 15 9.91 -6.72 16.90
N ASN A 16 9.46 -5.58 16.38
CA ASN A 16 10.12 -4.29 16.59
C ASN A 16 9.30 -3.29 17.41
N ARG A 17 7.98 -3.48 17.55
CA ARG A 17 7.07 -2.51 18.19
C ARG A 17 7.47 -2.10 19.61
N ASP A 18 8.04 -3.02 20.39
CA ASP A 18 8.41 -2.78 21.79
C ASP A 18 9.73 -1.99 21.89
N ARG A 19 10.53 -1.97 20.82
CA ARG A 19 11.79 -1.23 20.73
C ARG A 19 11.62 0.15 20.12
N TYR A 20 10.83 0.26 19.05
CA TYR A 20 10.70 1.50 18.27
C TYR A 20 9.42 2.27 18.57
N HIS A 21 8.47 1.69 19.30
CA HIS A 21 7.25 2.35 19.77
C HIS A 21 6.47 3.07 18.65
N TYR A 22 6.21 2.36 17.54
CA TYR A 22 5.47 2.91 16.41
C TYR A 22 4.11 3.47 16.83
N ASP A 23 3.80 4.68 16.36
CA ASP A 23 2.54 5.36 16.67
C ASP A 23 1.84 5.98 15.46
N SER A 24 2.43 5.82 14.28
CA SER A 24 1.99 6.44 13.05
C SER A 24 2.04 5.40 11.93
N PHE A 25 0.94 5.22 11.19
CA PHE A 25 0.81 4.08 10.28
C PHE A 25 0.35 4.48 8.88
N ILE A 26 1.02 3.93 7.86
CA ILE A 26 0.57 4.00 6.46
C ILE A 26 -0.15 2.70 6.14
N PHE A 27 -1.35 2.76 5.58
CA PHE A 27 -2.11 1.59 5.13
C PHE A 27 -2.45 1.71 3.65
N GLY A 28 -2.66 0.57 2.99
CA GLY A 28 -3.00 0.51 1.59
C GLY A 28 -2.41 -0.72 0.91
N SER A 29 -2.71 -0.86 -0.39
CA SER A 29 -2.23 -1.97 -1.18
C SER A 29 -0.72 -1.85 -1.48
N SER A 30 -0.17 -2.74 -2.32
CA SER A 30 1.18 -2.61 -2.86
C SER A 30 1.46 -1.26 -3.55
N ARG A 31 0.41 -0.52 -3.94
CA ARG A 31 0.53 0.82 -4.55
C ARG A 31 0.86 1.90 -3.51
N ALA A 32 0.56 1.65 -2.24
CA ALA A 32 0.95 2.52 -1.14
C ALA A 32 2.47 2.57 -0.91
N THR A 33 3.26 1.69 -1.54
CA THR A 33 4.74 1.69 -1.45
C THR A 33 5.40 2.96 -1.97
N ALA A 34 4.70 3.75 -2.78
CA ALA A 34 5.13 5.09 -3.16
C ALA A 34 5.16 6.06 -1.96
N PHE A 35 4.39 5.79 -0.90
CA PHE A 35 4.30 6.57 0.32
C PHE A 35 5.19 5.94 1.40
N THR A 36 6.44 6.38 1.47
CA THR A 36 7.40 5.82 2.44
C THR A 36 7.23 6.44 3.83
N ALA A 37 7.33 5.63 4.88
CA ALA A 37 7.38 6.07 6.27
C ALA A 37 8.56 7.03 6.50
N LYS A 38 9.70 6.80 5.84
CA LYS A 38 10.85 7.71 5.87
C LYS A 38 10.55 9.11 5.31
N GLU A 39 9.80 9.21 4.22
CA GLU A 39 9.40 10.52 3.70
C GLU A 39 8.34 11.15 4.62
N TRP A 40 7.36 10.36 5.04
CA TRP A 40 6.25 10.84 5.85
C TRP A 40 6.69 11.40 7.20
N SER A 41 7.77 10.88 7.80
CA SER A 41 8.31 11.37 9.08
C SER A 41 8.63 12.86 9.06
N LYS A 42 8.94 13.45 7.90
CA LYS A 42 9.23 14.89 7.76
C LYS A 42 8.02 15.78 8.06
N TYR A 43 6.82 15.24 7.94
CA TYR A 43 5.55 15.94 8.11
C TYR A 43 4.86 15.63 9.45
N LEU A 44 5.44 14.71 10.23
CA LEU A 44 4.89 14.28 11.52
C LEU A 44 5.55 15.04 12.67
N PRO A 45 4.89 15.12 13.85
CA PRO A 45 5.54 15.60 15.06
C PRO A 45 6.86 14.87 15.31
N ALA A 46 7.90 15.59 15.78
CA ALA A 46 9.28 15.10 15.83
C ALA A 46 9.53 13.77 16.57
N LYS A 47 8.63 13.35 17.46
CA LYS A 47 8.71 12.08 18.21
C LYS A 47 7.90 10.94 17.60
N SER A 48 7.18 11.20 16.50
CA SER A 48 6.33 10.18 15.86
C SER A 48 7.20 9.12 15.21
N GLN A 49 6.75 7.87 15.29
CA GLN A 49 7.49 6.71 14.80
C GLN A 49 6.64 6.04 13.71
N PRO A 50 6.81 6.44 12.43
CA PRO A 50 6.02 5.93 11.35
C PRO A 50 6.42 4.52 10.95
N PHE A 51 5.42 3.72 10.61
CA PHE A 51 5.56 2.36 10.10
C PHE A 51 4.66 2.19 8.87
N SER A 52 5.23 1.68 7.78
CA SER A 52 4.43 1.31 6.61
C SER A 52 3.78 -0.04 6.86
N PHE A 53 2.47 -0.07 7.07
CA PHE A 53 1.72 -1.30 7.33
C PHE A 53 0.97 -1.82 6.08
N GLU A 54 1.44 -1.44 4.89
CA GLU A 54 0.87 -1.90 3.62
C GLU A 54 1.02 -3.40 3.41
N ALA A 55 0.13 -3.93 2.57
CA ALA A 55 0.16 -5.31 2.11
C ALA A 55 -0.41 -5.43 0.70
N TRP A 56 -0.14 -6.56 0.05
CA TRP A 56 -0.68 -6.81 -1.28
C TRP A 56 -2.21 -6.88 -1.28
N ASN A 57 -2.83 -6.22 -2.26
CA ASN A 57 -4.28 -6.22 -2.47
C ASN A 57 -5.12 -5.80 -1.25
N GLU A 58 -4.63 -4.89 -0.40
CA GLU A 58 -5.43 -4.41 0.74
C GLU A 58 -6.76 -3.77 0.29
N ASN A 59 -7.81 -4.13 1.03
CA ASN A 59 -9.12 -3.52 0.98
C ASN A 59 -9.52 -3.01 2.37
N LEU A 60 -10.70 -2.37 2.48
CA LEU A 60 -11.19 -1.81 3.75
C LEU A 60 -11.27 -2.84 4.89
N SER A 61 -11.55 -4.11 4.59
CA SER A 61 -11.57 -5.17 5.61
C SER A 61 -10.18 -5.45 6.16
N CYS A 62 -9.17 -5.49 5.28
CA CYS A 62 -7.76 -5.72 5.64
C CYS A 62 -7.26 -4.61 6.56
N ILE A 63 -7.48 -3.35 6.14
CA ILE A 63 -7.08 -2.15 6.88
C ILE A 63 -7.74 -2.14 8.27
N TYR A 64 -9.05 -2.42 8.33
CA TYR A 64 -9.76 -2.52 9.61
C TYR A 64 -9.18 -3.61 10.52
N LYS A 65 -8.88 -4.81 9.98
CA LYS A 65 -8.29 -5.91 10.76
C LYS A 65 -6.90 -5.54 11.31
N ARG A 66 -6.09 -4.79 10.55
CA ARG A 66 -4.79 -4.26 11.02
C ARG A 66 -4.95 -3.22 12.12
N LEU A 67 -5.85 -2.25 11.95
CA LEU A 67 -6.17 -1.27 12.99
C LEU A 67 -6.69 -1.95 14.26
N LYS A 68 -7.52 -2.98 14.13
CA LYS A 68 -8.01 -3.78 15.26
C LYS A 68 -6.87 -4.53 15.97
N LEU A 69 -5.89 -5.04 15.22
CA LEU A 69 -4.68 -5.64 15.82
C LEU A 69 -3.91 -4.61 16.65
N LEU A 70 -3.65 -3.43 16.09
CA LEU A 70 -2.98 -2.33 16.80
C LEU A 70 -3.74 -1.97 18.09
N ASP A 71 -5.06 -1.81 17.99
CA ASP A 71 -5.94 -1.54 19.13
C ASP A 71 -5.86 -2.63 20.21
N SER A 72 -5.91 -3.90 19.81
CA SER A 72 -5.83 -5.05 20.75
C SER A 72 -4.50 -5.18 21.46
N LEU A 73 -3.43 -4.63 20.87
CA LEU A 73 -2.08 -4.60 21.43
C LEU A 73 -1.80 -3.32 22.21
N ASN A 74 -2.80 -2.46 22.41
CA ASN A 74 -2.66 -1.14 23.04
C ASN A 74 -1.59 -0.26 22.38
N VAL A 75 -1.41 -0.39 21.07
CA VAL A 75 -0.47 0.42 20.31
C VAL A 75 -1.13 1.77 20.01
N PRO A 76 -0.51 2.91 20.35
CA PRO A 76 -1.08 4.22 20.04
C PRO A 76 -1.25 4.40 18.53
N ILE A 77 -2.42 4.84 18.07
CA ILE A 77 -2.68 5.14 16.66
C ILE A 77 -2.81 6.67 16.53
N LYS A 78 -1.69 7.40 16.64
CA LYS A 78 -1.71 8.86 16.67
C LYS A 78 -1.88 9.47 15.29
N ASN A 79 -1.16 8.96 14.29
CA ASN A 79 -1.27 9.44 12.91
C ASN A 79 -1.57 8.30 11.95
N THR A 80 -2.37 8.54 10.92
CA THR A 80 -2.66 7.53 9.91
C THR A 80 -2.75 8.13 8.51
N LEU A 81 -2.09 7.49 7.54
CA LEU A 81 -2.26 7.77 6.12
C LEU A 81 -2.85 6.52 5.45
N ILE A 82 -4.08 6.61 4.93
CA ILE A 82 -4.72 5.52 4.20
C ILE A 82 -4.67 5.82 2.70
N ILE A 83 -4.15 4.87 1.93
CA ILE A 83 -4.11 4.91 0.47
C ILE A 83 -5.13 3.90 -0.07
N LEU A 84 -6.15 4.39 -0.79
CA LEU A 84 -7.24 3.58 -1.32
C LEU A 84 -7.25 3.60 -2.84
N ASP A 85 -7.14 2.42 -3.44
CA ASP A 85 -7.21 2.26 -4.88
C ASP A 85 -8.65 2.05 -5.34
N VAL A 86 -9.09 2.83 -6.34
CA VAL A 86 -10.45 2.75 -6.88
C VAL A 86 -10.81 1.34 -7.38
N ASP A 87 -9.83 0.56 -7.83
CA ASP A 87 -9.99 -0.78 -8.39
C ASP A 87 -9.80 -1.93 -7.39
N ARG A 88 -9.57 -1.62 -6.10
CA ARG A 88 -9.20 -2.65 -5.12
C ARG A 88 -9.75 -2.41 -3.73
N ALA A 89 -9.71 -1.16 -3.25
CA ALA A 89 -10.01 -0.82 -1.87
C ALA A 89 -11.41 -1.26 -1.43
N PHE A 90 -12.38 -1.24 -2.35
CA PHE A 90 -13.78 -1.50 -2.09
C PHE A 90 -14.21 -2.92 -2.47
N GLU A 91 -13.35 -3.71 -3.12
CA GLU A 91 -13.67 -5.07 -3.52
C GLU A 91 -13.58 -6.02 -2.31
N TYR A 92 -14.54 -6.94 -2.20
CA TYR A 92 -14.52 -7.99 -1.19
C TYR A 92 -14.09 -9.32 -1.82
N PHE A 93 -12.86 -9.75 -1.57
CA PHE A 93 -12.30 -11.01 -2.09
C PHE A 93 -12.42 -12.21 -1.13
N GLY A 94 -13.21 -12.10 -0.06
CA GLY A 94 -13.20 -13.10 1.01
C GLY A 94 -12.15 -12.80 2.09
N ASP A 95 -11.86 -13.78 2.95
CA ASP A 95 -10.82 -13.67 3.96
C ASP A 95 -9.42 -13.74 3.32
N ILE A 96 -8.50 -12.89 3.79
CA ILE A 96 -7.12 -12.84 3.28
C ILE A 96 -6.40 -14.13 3.68
N THR A 97 -6.34 -15.09 2.77
CA THR A 97 -5.74 -16.41 3.03
C THR A 97 -4.20 -16.41 3.02
N ALA A 98 -3.56 -15.27 2.77
CA ALA A 98 -2.11 -15.14 2.79
C ALA A 98 -1.58 -14.32 3.98
N ASP A 99 -2.43 -13.72 4.82
CA ASP A 99 -1.96 -12.80 5.88
C ASP A 99 -1.54 -13.50 7.18
N HIS A 100 -0.95 -12.74 8.12
CA HIS A 100 -0.60 -13.24 9.45
C HIS A 100 -1.85 -13.71 10.23
N TYR A 101 -1.73 -14.78 11.01
CA TYR A 101 -2.86 -15.38 11.74
C TYR A 101 -3.61 -14.38 12.64
N LEU A 102 -2.90 -13.41 13.24
CA LEU A 102 -3.51 -12.33 14.05
C LEU A 102 -4.39 -11.37 13.24
N ILE A 103 -4.09 -11.14 11.97
CA ILE A 103 -4.94 -10.34 11.07
C ILE A 103 -6.16 -11.14 10.66
N ARG A 104 -5.97 -12.44 10.41
CA ARG A 104 -7.00 -13.36 9.98
C ARG A 104 -7.97 -13.77 11.10
N ASN A 105 -7.56 -13.57 12.35
CA ASN A 105 -8.23 -14.13 13.52
C ASN A 105 -8.29 -15.68 13.48
N ASP A 106 -7.24 -16.30 12.94
CA ASP A 106 -7.08 -17.75 12.86
C ASP A 106 -6.33 -18.28 14.10
N SER A 107 -6.56 -19.55 14.44
CA SER A 107 -5.70 -20.26 15.39
C SER A 107 -4.26 -20.31 14.85
N LYS A 108 -3.29 -19.95 15.70
CA LYS A 108 -1.86 -20.03 15.38
C LYS A 108 -1.47 -21.43 14.90
N PHE A 109 -1.99 -22.48 15.54
CA PHE A 109 -1.70 -23.86 15.16
C PHE A 109 -2.26 -24.19 13.77
N GLU A 110 -3.54 -23.88 13.52
CA GLU A 110 -4.16 -24.18 12.22
C GLU A 110 -3.55 -23.37 11.07
N TYR A 111 -3.12 -22.13 11.35
CA TYR A 111 -2.37 -21.33 10.39
C TYR A 111 -1.06 -22.01 9.98
N TYR A 112 -0.19 -22.34 10.94
CA TYR A 112 1.10 -22.98 10.62
C TYR A 112 0.95 -24.39 10.09
N LYS A 113 -0.08 -25.13 10.51
CA LYS A 113 -0.42 -26.44 9.95
C LYS A 113 -0.79 -26.32 8.47
N LYS A 114 -1.64 -25.37 8.08
CA LYS A 114 -1.99 -25.13 6.66
C LYS A 114 -0.76 -24.75 5.85
N ASP A 115 0.07 -23.85 6.36
CA ASP A 115 1.32 -23.43 5.73
C ASP A 115 2.31 -24.59 5.55
N TYR A 116 2.47 -25.42 6.58
CA TYR A 116 3.33 -26.60 6.54
C TYR A 116 2.81 -27.63 5.54
N LEU A 117 1.50 -27.92 5.57
CA LEU A 117 0.86 -28.82 4.62
C LEU A 117 1.00 -28.33 3.19
N TYR A 118 0.86 -27.02 2.93
CA TYR A 118 1.10 -26.44 1.61
C TYR A 118 2.55 -26.61 1.18
N TYR A 119 3.50 -26.33 2.08
CA TYR A 119 4.93 -26.49 1.84
C TYR A 119 5.29 -27.93 1.43
N VAL A 120 4.85 -28.94 2.18
CA VAL A 120 5.14 -30.35 1.86
C VAL A 120 4.37 -30.87 0.64
N LYS A 121 3.18 -30.33 0.36
CA LYS A 121 2.37 -30.68 -0.83
C LYS A 121 2.79 -29.96 -2.10
N THR A 122 3.81 -29.09 -2.04
CA THR A 122 4.36 -28.38 -3.19
C THR A 122 5.76 -28.92 -3.48
N PRO A 123 5.91 -30.01 -4.26
CA PRO A 123 7.18 -30.73 -4.41
C PRO A 123 8.34 -29.84 -4.82
N HIS A 124 8.13 -28.92 -5.78
CA HIS A 124 9.19 -28.01 -6.22
C HIS A 124 9.68 -27.09 -5.11
N LEU A 125 8.78 -26.53 -4.29
CA LEU A 125 9.14 -25.68 -3.15
C LEU A 125 9.86 -26.50 -2.07
N PHE A 126 9.34 -27.68 -1.74
CA PHE A 126 9.92 -28.58 -0.74
C PHE A 126 11.33 -29.02 -1.14
N ILE A 127 11.48 -29.62 -2.32
CA ILE A 127 12.74 -30.14 -2.85
C ILE A 127 13.76 -29.02 -2.99
N SER A 128 13.37 -27.86 -3.55
CA SER A 128 14.28 -26.72 -3.69
C SER A 128 14.79 -26.23 -2.33
N SER A 129 13.90 -26.15 -1.33
CA SER A 129 14.27 -25.72 0.01
C SER A 129 15.20 -26.70 0.72
N VAL A 130 14.94 -28.01 0.58
CA VAL A 130 15.78 -29.07 1.19
C VAL A 130 17.16 -29.13 0.53
N ASP A 131 17.23 -29.16 -0.81
CA ASP A 131 18.51 -29.15 -1.52
C ASP A 131 19.33 -27.91 -1.16
N TYR A 132 18.72 -26.71 -1.20
CA TYR A 132 19.43 -25.50 -0.79
C TYR A 132 19.86 -25.53 0.67
N ALA A 133 19.04 -26.07 1.59
CA ALA A 133 19.41 -26.17 3.00
C ALA A 133 20.64 -27.04 3.23
N ILE A 134 20.81 -28.11 2.45
CA ILE A 134 21.94 -29.06 2.51
C ILE A 134 23.18 -28.47 1.83
N PHE A 135 23.05 -28.04 0.57
CA PHE A 135 24.20 -27.71 -0.27
C PHE A 135 24.55 -26.22 -0.28
N LYS A 136 23.67 -25.34 0.24
CA LYS A 136 23.80 -23.88 0.22
C LYS A 136 24.06 -23.28 -1.16
N LYS A 137 23.74 -24.02 -2.22
CA LYS A 137 23.98 -23.66 -3.61
C LYS A 137 22.65 -23.49 -4.33
N GLN A 138 22.39 -22.30 -4.87
CA GLN A 138 21.22 -22.07 -5.71
C GLN A 138 21.41 -22.78 -7.05
N ARG A 139 20.41 -23.57 -7.45
CA ARG A 139 20.36 -24.31 -8.73
C ARG A 139 19.26 -23.77 -9.62
N SER A 140 19.34 -24.01 -10.92
CA SER A 140 18.40 -23.46 -11.91
C SER A 140 16.93 -23.79 -11.62
N TYR A 141 16.63 -25.02 -11.16
CA TYR A 141 15.25 -25.43 -10.84
C TYR A 141 14.70 -24.81 -9.55
N MET A 142 15.52 -24.09 -8.78
CA MET A 142 15.10 -23.39 -7.56
C MET A 142 14.59 -21.97 -7.81
N ASN A 143 14.69 -21.49 -9.05
CA ASN A 143 14.23 -20.14 -9.42
C ASN A 143 12.76 -19.93 -9.04
N GLY A 144 12.49 -18.86 -8.28
CA GLY A 144 11.16 -18.55 -7.75
C GLY A 144 10.79 -19.26 -6.44
N PHE A 145 11.59 -20.21 -5.96
CA PHE A 145 11.33 -20.94 -4.70
C PHE A 145 12.36 -20.64 -3.61
N VAL A 146 13.61 -20.41 -3.99
CA VAL A 146 14.73 -20.14 -3.09
C VAL A 146 15.52 -18.95 -3.62
N GLY A 147 15.95 -18.06 -2.72
CA GLY A 147 16.80 -16.92 -3.09
C GLY A 147 16.05 -15.63 -3.43
N MET A 148 14.75 -15.52 -3.14
CA MET A 148 14.12 -14.19 -3.04
C MET A 148 14.85 -13.40 -1.97
N LYS A 149 15.62 -12.39 -2.38
CA LYS A 149 16.36 -11.53 -1.46
C LYS A 149 15.35 -10.64 -0.74
N ASN A 150 15.35 -10.73 0.58
CA ASN A 150 14.55 -9.88 1.48
C ASN A 150 15.17 -8.47 1.64
N THR A 151 15.97 -8.01 0.66
CA THR A 151 16.76 -6.77 0.72
C THR A 151 15.93 -5.53 0.40
N ASP A 152 14.71 -5.71 -0.07
CA ASP A 152 13.88 -4.61 -0.56
C ASP A 152 13.05 -3.99 0.57
N ILE A 153 13.07 -4.55 1.79
CA ILE A 153 12.27 -4.06 2.91
C ILE A 153 13.18 -3.48 3.98
N ASP A 154 12.89 -2.26 4.45
CA ASP A 154 13.52 -1.69 5.63
C ASP A 154 13.09 -2.48 6.88
N PRO A 155 14.03 -3.06 7.65
CA PRO A 155 13.71 -3.95 8.75
C PRO A 155 13.16 -3.23 9.99
N ILE A 156 13.10 -1.88 9.98
CA ILE A 156 12.59 -1.05 11.06
C ILE A 156 11.24 -0.49 10.66
N ASN A 157 11.17 0.37 9.66
CA ASN A 157 9.92 1.08 9.34
C ASN A 157 9.05 0.34 8.29
N ASN A 158 9.55 -0.80 7.79
CA ASN A 158 8.87 -1.69 6.85
C ASN A 158 8.56 -1.04 5.48
N ASP A 159 9.27 0.02 5.11
CA ASP A 159 9.25 0.58 3.76
C ASP A 159 9.74 -0.44 2.75
N TRP A 160 9.02 -0.57 1.63
CA TRP A 160 9.39 -1.44 0.52
C TRP A 160 10.02 -0.63 -0.64
N PHE A 161 11.09 -1.17 -1.22
CA PHE A 161 11.90 -0.56 -2.27
C PHE A 161 11.87 -1.47 -3.50
N PRO A 162 10.85 -1.34 -4.37
CA PRO A 162 10.75 -2.18 -5.55
C PRO A 162 11.93 -1.94 -6.51
N LEU A 163 12.46 -3.01 -7.09
CA LEU A 163 13.58 -3.00 -8.04
C LEU A 163 13.39 -2.00 -9.19
N SER A 164 12.14 -1.81 -9.62
CA SER A 164 11.80 -0.89 -10.72
C SER A 164 12.29 0.54 -10.50
N GLU A 165 12.36 1.03 -9.25
CA GLU A 165 12.89 2.38 -9.00
C GLU A 165 14.40 2.45 -9.24
N GLN A 166 15.14 1.38 -8.96
CA GLN A 166 16.57 1.29 -9.24
C GLN A 166 16.83 1.20 -10.75
N GLU A 167 16.04 0.39 -11.46
CA GLU A 167 16.11 0.26 -12.92
C GLU A 167 15.87 1.61 -13.62
N ILE A 168 14.81 2.33 -13.22
CA ILE A 168 14.50 3.65 -13.78
C ILE A 168 15.61 4.67 -13.48
N GLN A 169 16.21 4.63 -12.28
CA GLN A 169 17.32 5.52 -11.92
C GLN A 169 18.59 5.25 -12.73
N HIS A 170 18.84 3.99 -13.08
CA HIS A 170 20.00 3.58 -13.86
C HIS A 170 19.91 4.05 -15.31
N ASP A 171 18.79 3.78 -15.98
CA ASP A 171 18.54 4.26 -17.34
C ASP A 171 17.03 4.47 -17.56
N THR A 172 16.58 5.71 -17.36
CA THR A 172 15.18 6.07 -17.56
C THR A 172 14.74 5.87 -19.00
N ALA A 173 15.56 6.23 -19.99
CA ALA A 173 15.14 6.20 -21.40
C ALA A 173 14.98 4.75 -21.89
N ALA A 174 15.96 3.89 -21.60
CA ALA A 174 15.87 2.48 -21.94
C ALA A 174 14.69 1.80 -21.23
N TYR A 175 14.51 2.07 -19.93
CA TYR A 175 13.42 1.48 -19.16
C TYR A 175 12.03 1.75 -19.76
N TYR A 176 11.72 3.01 -20.08
CA TYR A 176 10.40 3.35 -20.63
C TYR A 176 10.23 2.89 -22.08
N LYS A 177 11.32 2.78 -22.84
CA LYS A 177 11.31 2.14 -24.16
C LYS A 177 10.94 0.65 -24.06
N ASP A 178 11.54 -0.08 -23.12
CA ASP A 178 11.31 -1.52 -22.94
C ASP A 178 9.95 -1.85 -22.32
N THR A 179 9.31 -0.87 -21.67
CA THR A 179 8.02 -1.03 -20.97
C THR A 179 6.86 -0.31 -21.64
N GLU A 180 7.09 0.36 -22.77
CA GLU A 180 6.08 1.16 -23.48
C GLU A 180 4.79 0.37 -23.77
N TRP A 181 4.94 -0.91 -24.14
CA TRP A 181 3.82 -1.82 -24.44
C TRP A 181 2.84 -2.02 -23.29
N LYS A 182 3.24 -1.74 -22.04
CA LYS A 182 2.38 -1.86 -20.85
C LYS A 182 1.42 -0.69 -20.70
N PHE A 183 1.76 0.47 -21.28
CA PHE A 183 1.02 1.72 -21.18
C PHE A 183 -0.12 1.77 -22.20
N TYR A 184 -1.29 1.29 -21.80
CA TYR A 184 -2.46 1.25 -22.65
C TYR A 184 -3.07 2.65 -22.90
N LYS A 185 -3.68 2.82 -24.08
CA LYS A 185 -4.42 4.05 -24.42
C LYS A 185 -5.64 4.20 -23.50
N ARG A 186 -5.88 5.43 -23.04
CA ARG A 186 -6.95 5.77 -22.09
C ARG A 186 -7.99 6.66 -22.75
N PRO A 187 -9.25 6.64 -22.27
CA PRO A 187 -10.26 7.60 -22.69
C PRO A 187 -9.81 9.04 -22.38
N ILE A 188 -10.06 9.95 -23.32
CA ILE A 188 -9.79 11.39 -23.13
C ILE A 188 -10.87 12.03 -22.24
N VAL A 189 -12.06 11.41 -22.18
CA VAL A 189 -13.18 11.86 -21.35
C VAL A 189 -13.13 11.17 -19.99
N GLN A 190 -13.36 11.95 -18.92
CA GLN A 190 -13.37 11.45 -17.55
C GLN A 190 -14.40 10.32 -17.36
N GLN A 191 -13.91 9.18 -16.89
CA GLN A 191 -14.75 8.04 -16.49
C GLN A 191 -14.80 7.91 -14.96
N TYR A 192 -15.94 7.49 -14.44
CA TYR A 192 -16.15 7.28 -13.01
C TYR A 192 -16.29 5.79 -12.68
N SER A 193 -15.96 5.41 -11.45
CA SER A 193 -16.33 4.11 -10.92
C SER A 193 -17.84 3.99 -10.76
N TYR A 194 -18.32 2.76 -10.79
CA TYR A 194 -19.65 2.46 -10.28
C TYR A 194 -19.69 2.73 -8.77
N GLY A 195 -20.87 2.79 -8.17
CA GLY A 195 -21.04 2.92 -6.73
C GLY A 195 -20.54 1.66 -6.02
N GLN A 196 -19.46 1.77 -5.25
CA GLN A 196 -18.77 0.64 -4.62
C GLN A 196 -19.11 0.48 -3.13
N LEU A 197 -19.75 1.47 -2.51
CA LEU A 197 -20.09 1.44 -1.10
C LEU A 197 -21.44 0.76 -0.85
N ASN A 198 -21.43 -0.56 -0.69
CA ASN A 198 -22.58 -1.27 -0.11
C ASN A 198 -22.49 -1.34 1.42
N ALA A 199 -23.50 -1.96 2.06
CA ALA A 199 -23.59 -2.06 3.52
C ALA A 199 -22.31 -2.59 4.19
N LYS A 200 -21.58 -3.49 3.53
CA LYS A 200 -20.33 -4.07 4.05
C LYS A 200 -19.18 -3.07 4.03
N GLN A 201 -18.94 -2.37 2.92
CA GLN A 201 -17.91 -1.33 2.84
C GLN A 201 -18.24 -0.19 3.81
N ILE A 202 -19.50 0.23 3.88
CA ILE A 202 -19.96 1.25 4.84
C ILE A 202 -19.67 0.81 6.27
N SER A 203 -19.96 -0.44 6.62
CA SER A 203 -19.65 -0.99 7.96
C SER A 203 -18.16 -0.89 8.29
N TYR A 204 -17.27 -1.23 7.34
CA TYR A 204 -15.82 -1.11 7.57
C TYR A 204 -15.37 0.35 7.71
N LEU A 205 -15.84 1.27 6.87
CA LEU A 205 -15.54 2.70 6.99
C LEU A 205 -15.95 3.25 8.37
N MET A 206 -17.15 2.90 8.84
CA MET A 206 -17.66 3.31 10.15
C MET A 206 -16.83 2.74 11.31
N LYS A 207 -16.39 1.47 11.20
CA LYS A 207 -15.52 0.83 12.20
C LYS A 207 -14.12 1.46 12.24
N ILE A 208 -13.54 1.76 11.09
CA ILE A 208 -12.28 2.50 10.98
C ILE A 208 -12.42 3.88 11.64
N ALA A 209 -13.48 4.63 11.30
CA ALA A 209 -13.74 5.94 11.91
C ALA A 209 -13.94 5.86 13.43
N ALA A 210 -14.56 4.78 13.94
CA ALA A 210 -14.70 4.56 15.38
C ALA A 210 -13.34 4.34 16.07
N LEU A 211 -12.44 3.57 15.46
CA LEU A 211 -11.06 3.40 15.97
C LEU A 211 -10.30 4.73 15.97
N PHE A 212 -10.41 5.52 14.91
CA PHE A 212 -9.79 6.85 14.87
C PHE A 212 -10.32 7.79 15.96
N ARG A 213 -11.62 7.76 16.26
CA ARG A 213 -12.18 8.52 17.39
C ARG A 213 -11.66 8.01 18.73
N LYS A 214 -11.61 6.70 18.94
CA LYS A 214 -11.11 6.07 20.17
C LYS A 214 -9.65 6.47 20.47
N HIS A 215 -8.82 6.53 19.43
CA HIS A 215 -7.39 6.84 19.56
C HIS A 215 -7.05 8.33 19.38
N HIS A 216 -8.05 9.18 19.14
CA HIS A 216 -7.83 10.58 18.76
C HIS A 216 -6.87 10.74 17.57
N THR A 217 -6.97 9.84 16.59
CA THR A 217 -6.07 9.75 15.45
C THR A 217 -6.19 10.98 14.55
N ASN A 218 -5.05 11.57 14.19
CA ASN A 218 -4.94 12.48 13.06
C ASN A 218 -4.78 11.66 11.77
N TYR A 219 -5.71 11.79 10.82
CA TYR A 219 -5.72 10.93 9.64
C TYR A 219 -5.91 11.69 8.33
N LYS A 220 -5.31 11.14 7.27
CA LYS A 220 -5.54 11.51 5.86
C LYS A 220 -5.86 10.27 5.05
N ILE A 221 -6.84 10.37 4.17
CA ILE A 221 -7.26 9.32 3.24
C ILE A 221 -7.04 9.84 1.83
N VAL A 222 -6.27 9.11 1.04
CA VAL A 222 -5.94 9.41 -0.35
C VAL A 222 -6.62 8.39 -1.23
N ILE A 223 -7.36 8.85 -2.23
CA ILE A 223 -7.80 8.01 -3.34
C ILE A 223 -6.70 8.04 -4.41
N SER A 224 -6.10 6.89 -4.69
CA SER A 224 -4.86 6.76 -5.46
C SER A 224 -4.96 7.31 -6.89
N PRO A 225 -3.88 7.93 -7.42
CA PRO A 225 -3.75 8.34 -8.81
C PRO A 225 -3.40 7.13 -9.69
N LEU A 226 -4.36 6.25 -9.96
CA LEU A 226 -4.13 5.08 -10.81
C LEU A 226 -3.96 5.49 -12.28
N TYR A 227 -3.10 4.76 -13.01
CA TYR A 227 -2.89 5.00 -14.44
C TYR A 227 -4.18 4.90 -15.23
N SER A 228 -5.15 4.10 -14.79
CA SER A 228 -6.45 3.94 -15.44
C SER A 228 -7.28 5.22 -15.56
N GLN A 229 -6.96 6.27 -14.80
CA GLN A 229 -7.70 7.55 -14.79
C GLN A 229 -9.20 7.40 -14.48
N LYS A 230 -9.58 6.27 -13.86
CA LYS A 230 -10.95 6.05 -13.39
C LYS A 230 -11.13 6.78 -12.07
N GLN A 231 -11.97 7.81 -12.07
CA GLN A 231 -12.24 8.58 -10.86
C GLN A 231 -13.21 7.83 -9.95
N LEU A 232 -13.06 7.94 -8.63
CA LEU A 232 -14.05 7.40 -7.70
C LEU A 232 -15.42 8.04 -7.96
N SER A 233 -16.49 7.25 -7.81
CA SER A 233 -17.86 7.75 -7.98
C SER A 233 -18.10 8.96 -7.06
N LYS A 234 -18.78 9.99 -7.59
CA LYS A 234 -19.09 11.21 -6.82
C LYS A 234 -19.93 10.90 -5.57
N GLN A 235 -20.76 9.87 -5.64
CA GLN A 235 -21.58 9.41 -4.51
C GLN A 235 -20.71 8.81 -3.41
N ASP A 236 -19.83 7.87 -3.74
CA ASP A 236 -18.95 7.23 -2.75
C ASP A 236 -17.99 8.24 -2.13
N LEU A 237 -17.43 9.14 -2.93
CA LEU A 237 -16.56 10.21 -2.45
C LEU A 237 -17.29 11.13 -1.44
N ARG A 238 -18.55 11.51 -1.72
CA ARG A 238 -19.37 12.29 -0.78
C ARG A 238 -19.60 11.51 0.52
N PHE A 239 -19.98 10.23 0.44
CA PHE A 239 -20.17 9.40 1.64
C PHE A 239 -18.90 9.30 2.48
N MET A 240 -17.75 9.07 1.86
CA MET A 240 -16.47 9.05 2.57
C MET A 240 -16.17 10.39 3.25
N LYS A 241 -16.41 11.51 2.57
CA LYS A 241 -16.25 12.85 3.16
C LYS A 241 -17.21 13.10 4.33
N THR A 242 -18.42 12.55 4.31
CA THR A 242 -19.34 12.60 5.45
C THR A 242 -18.80 11.82 6.65
N ILE A 243 -18.26 10.62 6.43
CA ILE A 243 -17.75 9.76 7.52
C ILE A 243 -16.44 10.34 8.12
N PHE A 244 -15.53 10.78 7.27
CA PHE A 244 -14.15 11.13 7.65
C PHE A 244 -13.84 12.62 7.70
N LYS A 245 -14.84 13.48 7.40
CA LYS A 245 -14.71 14.93 7.18
C LYS A 245 -14.01 15.26 5.85
N ALA A 246 -14.47 16.32 5.19
CA ALA A 246 -14.02 16.69 3.85
C ALA A 246 -12.50 16.95 3.77
N ASP A 247 -11.93 17.60 4.78
CA ASP A 247 -10.51 17.99 4.81
C ASP A 247 -9.53 16.83 4.99
N ASN A 248 -10.04 15.61 5.21
CA ASN A 248 -9.24 14.42 5.40
C ASN A 248 -9.39 13.40 4.27
N VAL A 249 -10.20 13.68 3.24
CA VAL A 249 -10.40 12.79 2.09
C VAL A 249 -10.00 13.52 0.81
N HIS A 250 -8.89 13.08 0.22
CA HIS A 250 -8.22 13.71 -0.91
C HIS A 250 -8.28 12.79 -2.13
N ASP A 251 -8.94 13.25 -3.19
CA ASP A 251 -9.14 12.46 -4.40
C ASP A 251 -8.11 12.84 -5.46
N TYR A 252 -7.15 11.93 -5.69
CA TYR A 252 -6.15 12.04 -6.75
C TYR A 252 -6.46 11.11 -7.94
N SER A 253 -7.60 10.42 -7.91
CA SER A 253 -8.06 9.60 -9.03
C SER A 253 -8.60 10.47 -10.18
N GLY A 254 -8.82 9.86 -11.34
CA GLY A 254 -9.28 10.59 -12.52
C GLY A 254 -8.17 11.15 -13.40
N ILE A 255 -8.54 12.05 -14.32
CA ILE A 255 -7.66 12.74 -15.26
C ILE A 255 -7.09 13.98 -14.57
N ASN A 256 -5.78 14.01 -14.37
CA ASN A 256 -5.06 15.15 -13.77
C ASN A 256 -3.57 15.12 -14.16
N ALA A 257 -2.80 16.13 -13.74
CA ALA A 257 -1.37 16.24 -14.08
C ALA A 257 -0.54 15.03 -13.62
N ILE A 258 -0.88 14.41 -12.48
CA ILE A 258 -0.19 13.21 -11.99
C ILE A 258 -0.52 12.03 -12.90
N THR A 259 -1.81 11.80 -13.17
CA THR A 259 -2.24 10.62 -13.90
C THR A 259 -1.96 10.68 -15.41
N ASN A 260 -1.88 11.88 -15.98
CA ASN A 260 -1.52 12.09 -17.39
C ASN A 260 -0.06 11.73 -17.68
N ASN A 261 0.86 11.90 -16.73
CA ASN A 261 2.27 11.67 -16.96
C ASN A 261 2.65 10.19 -16.77
N GLN A 262 2.94 9.49 -17.87
CA GLN A 262 3.34 8.07 -17.83
C GLN A 262 4.62 7.81 -17.03
N PHE A 263 5.53 8.78 -16.96
CA PHE A 263 6.79 8.68 -16.20
C PHE A 263 6.59 8.71 -14.69
N ASN A 264 5.34 8.81 -14.23
CA ASN A 264 4.93 8.67 -12.84
C ASN A 264 4.65 7.22 -12.43
N TYR A 265 4.68 6.27 -13.35
CA TYR A 265 4.37 4.86 -13.10
C TYR A 265 5.57 3.96 -13.41
N CYS A 266 5.58 2.76 -12.84
CA CYS A 266 6.60 1.75 -13.11
C CYS A 266 6.00 0.48 -13.77
N ASN A 267 6.81 -0.58 -13.80
CA ASN A 267 6.76 -1.85 -14.53
C ASN A 267 5.42 -2.56 -14.78
N ASP A 268 4.27 -2.11 -14.27
CA ASP A 268 3.00 -2.80 -14.43
C ASP A 268 1.79 -1.87 -14.57
N VAL A 269 2.01 -0.57 -14.80
CA VAL A 269 1.00 0.51 -14.88
C VAL A 269 0.07 0.65 -13.68
N ILE A 270 0.11 -0.29 -12.74
CA ILE A 270 -0.71 -0.27 -11.54
C ILE A 270 0.04 0.33 -10.35
N HIS A 271 1.38 0.35 -10.37
CA HIS A 271 2.20 1.02 -9.36
C HIS A 271 2.72 2.38 -9.85
N TYR A 272 2.46 3.42 -9.06
CA TYR A 272 3.06 4.74 -9.22
C TYR A 272 4.35 4.86 -8.41
N ARG A 273 5.23 5.73 -8.87
CA ARG A 273 6.59 5.91 -8.35
C ARG A 273 6.60 6.66 -7.02
N LYS A 274 7.68 6.50 -6.26
CA LYS A 274 7.90 7.19 -4.97
C LYS A 274 7.79 8.71 -5.09
N LYS A 275 8.25 9.29 -6.21
CA LYS A 275 8.11 10.72 -6.47
C LYS A 275 6.64 11.19 -6.44
N VAL A 276 5.69 10.34 -6.84
CA VAL A 276 4.26 10.66 -6.80
C VAL A 276 3.76 10.72 -5.35
N GLY A 277 4.12 9.73 -4.53
CA GLY A 277 3.83 9.74 -3.10
C GLY A 277 4.39 10.98 -2.41
N ASN A 278 5.62 11.38 -2.73
CA ASN A 278 6.25 12.58 -2.19
C ASN A 278 5.52 13.88 -2.62
N ILE A 279 5.10 13.97 -3.89
CA ILE A 279 4.30 15.11 -4.37
C ILE A 279 3.00 15.21 -3.57
N ILE A 280 2.28 14.10 -3.43
CA ILE A 280 1.01 14.06 -2.70
C ILE A 280 1.22 14.40 -1.22
N MET A 281 2.20 13.79 -0.54
CA MET A 281 2.49 14.11 0.86
C MET A 281 2.80 15.60 1.06
N ARG A 282 3.62 16.19 0.19
CA ARG A 282 3.90 17.62 0.24
C ARG A 282 2.63 18.45 0.12
N GLU A 283 1.74 18.12 -0.81
CA GLU A 283 0.45 18.83 -0.97
C GLU A 283 -0.49 18.64 0.22
N LEU A 284 -0.50 17.46 0.85
CA LEU A 284 -1.33 17.16 2.01
C LEU A 284 -0.89 17.90 3.28
N TYR A 285 0.43 18.06 3.47
CA TYR A 285 1.02 18.48 4.75
C TYR A 285 1.70 19.86 4.72
N ASN A 286 2.11 20.37 3.55
CA ASN A 286 2.58 21.75 3.47
C ASN A 286 1.36 22.68 3.31
N LYS A 287 1.18 23.59 4.28
CA LYS A 287 0.24 24.70 4.14
C LYS A 287 0.64 25.55 2.93
N SER A 288 -0.36 26.07 2.23
CA SER A 288 -0.32 26.97 1.07
C SER A 288 0.62 28.18 1.22
N GLY A 289 1.93 27.95 1.19
CA GLY A 289 2.97 28.99 1.28
C GLY A 289 4.19 28.70 0.41
N GLU A 290 4.41 27.43 0.02
CA GLU A 290 5.30 27.05 -1.06
C GLU A 290 4.44 26.73 -2.28
N ALA A 291 4.64 27.47 -3.38
CA ALA A 291 3.90 27.25 -4.61
C ALA A 291 3.99 25.77 -5.03
N SER A 292 2.84 25.12 -5.19
CA SER A 292 2.79 23.82 -5.87
C SER A 292 3.41 24.00 -7.26
N PRO A 293 4.40 23.18 -7.67
CA PRO A 293 5.02 23.29 -8.98
C PRO A 293 4.03 23.04 -10.14
N PHE A 294 2.80 22.62 -9.84
CA PHE A 294 1.76 22.34 -10.82
C PHE A 294 0.63 23.37 -10.86
N LYS A 295 0.63 24.40 -10.01
CA LYS A 295 -0.37 25.48 -10.08
C LYS A 295 -0.17 26.44 -11.28
N GLY A 296 0.91 26.29 -12.06
CA GLY A 296 1.28 27.21 -13.14
C GLY A 296 1.35 26.65 -14.58
N GLN A 297 1.04 25.38 -14.83
CA GLN A 297 1.17 24.80 -16.19
C GLN A 297 -0.18 24.53 -16.90
N ILE A 298 -1.23 25.28 -16.56
CA ILE A 298 -2.54 25.20 -17.26
C ILE A 298 -2.59 26.12 -18.51
N ALA A 299 -1.55 26.93 -18.74
CA ALA A 299 -1.40 27.67 -19.99
C ALA A 299 -0.13 27.22 -20.69
N LEU A 300 -0.22 27.03 -22.01
CA LEU A 300 0.83 26.55 -22.93
C LEU A 300 0.86 25.03 -23.09
N PHE A 301 -0.18 24.48 -23.73
CA PHE A 301 -0.02 23.77 -25.00
C PHE A 301 -1.33 23.92 -25.76
N ASN A 302 -1.34 24.89 -26.69
CA ASN A 302 -2.28 24.91 -27.81
C ASN A 302 -1.97 23.76 -28.76
#